data_AF-A0A164LT87-F1
#
_entry.id   AF-A0A164LT87-F1
#
_cell.length_a   1.000
_cell.length_b   1.000
_cell.length_c   1.000
_cell.angle_alpha   90.00
_cell.angle_beta   90.00
_cell.angle_gamma   90.00
#
_symmetry.space_group_name_H-M   'P 1'
#
loop_
_entity.id
_entity.type
_entity.pdbx_description
1 polymer ?
#
loop_
_entity_poly.entity_id
_entity_poly.type
_entity_poly.pdbx_seq_one_letter_code
_entity_poly.pdbx_strand_id
1 'polypeptide(L)'
;MNALVALFTLEKVDRLSEDKYRIGRIKAFGDVWKAKLRELEAEGTYSTRTLAKMLGVDSKTVKKYLSSEMRIEELSEKDIPPMLLTNRKQLLKGMQQYSSYSRTQIRQCFPKEYMYLYRHDKEWLFEQLPMIREKQSNQTIVDWSVRDLEYCSKVKKLYNELIELDKPVRITISIIGKRLGILSNLEKHLDKLLRTKKLLSEITESTQQFQIRRCCKIIDLMLQGQESVVLWKVQRIGAVKSHHFHEIKPYLEEYLRTKQEVESYEQTTG
;
A
#
# COMPACT_ATOMS: atom_id res chain seq x y z
N MET A 1 22.92 -25.50 -27.51
CA MET A 1 21.53 -25.66 -27.97
C MET A 1 21.10 -27.08 -27.66
N ASN A 2 20.30 -27.25 -26.61
CA ASN A 2 19.36 -28.36 -26.34
C ASN A 2 18.80 -28.13 -24.93
N ALA A 3 17.94 -27.13 -24.81
CA ALA A 3 17.16 -26.87 -23.61
C ALA A 3 15.86 -27.67 -23.73
N LEU A 4 15.87 -28.91 -23.24
CA LEU A 4 14.64 -29.65 -22.98
C LEU A 4 13.93 -28.95 -21.81
N VAL A 5 12.95 -28.12 -22.16
CA VAL A 5 11.95 -27.41 -21.34
C VAL A 5 12.31 -27.25 -19.85
N ALA A 6 13.00 -26.16 -19.53
CA ALA A 6 13.19 -25.68 -18.16
C ALA A 6 12.25 -24.49 -17.88
N LEU A 7 11.64 -24.44 -16.69
CA LEU A 7 10.84 -23.30 -16.24
C LEU A 7 11.79 -22.24 -15.66
N PHE A 8 11.99 -21.14 -16.38
CA PHE A 8 12.86 -20.03 -15.99
C PHE A 8 12.09 -18.92 -15.25
N THR A 9 12.76 -18.23 -14.32
CA THR A 9 12.30 -16.93 -13.82
C THR A 9 13.23 -15.83 -14.32
N LEU A 10 12.68 -14.83 -15.01
CA LEU A 10 13.37 -13.59 -15.39
C LEU A 10 13.60 -12.77 -14.11
N GLU A 11 14.76 -12.92 -13.49
CA GLU A 11 15.13 -12.20 -12.28
C GLU A 11 16.23 -11.19 -12.60
N LYS A 12 15.94 -10.25 -13.50
CA LYS A 12 16.52 -8.90 -13.59
C LYS A 12 15.80 -8.10 -14.67
N VAL A 13 15.57 -6.82 -14.39
CA VAL A 13 15.01 -5.85 -15.36
C VAL A 13 15.96 -5.77 -16.56
N ASP A 14 15.50 -6.24 -17.72
CA ASP A 14 16.22 -6.20 -18.99
C ASP A 14 16.47 -4.74 -19.39
N ARG A 15 17.72 -4.29 -19.31
CA ARG A 15 18.15 -2.96 -19.80
C ARG A 15 18.89 -3.00 -21.14
N LEU A 16 19.14 -4.19 -21.71
CA LEU A 16 19.84 -4.37 -23.01
C LEU A 16 19.25 -5.56 -23.79
N SER A 17 19.18 -5.45 -25.12
CA SER A 17 18.61 -6.47 -26.04
C SER A 17 19.36 -7.81 -26.05
N GLU A 18 20.59 -7.84 -25.52
CA GLU A 18 21.45 -9.03 -25.44
C GLU A 18 21.21 -9.90 -24.20
N ASP A 19 20.50 -9.40 -23.17
CA ASP A 19 20.21 -10.17 -21.94
C ASP A 19 19.03 -11.15 -22.09
N LYS A 20 18.31 -11.10 -23.23
CA LYS A 20 17.10 -11.90 -23.52
C LYS A 20 17.32 -13.42 -23.53
N TYR A 21 18.58 -13.87 -23.55
CA TYR A 21 18.96 -15.29 -23.62
C TYR A 21 19.81 -15.77 -22.43
N ARG A 22 20.00 -14.94 -21.40
CA ARG A 22 20.71 -15.39 -20.20
C ARG A 22 19.77 -16.19 -19.30
N ILE A 23 19.88 -17.50 -19.41
CA ILE A 23 19.26 -18.45 -18.50
C ILE A 23 19.72 -18.14 -17.07
N GLY A 24 18.80 -17.61 -16.26
CA GLY A 24 18.99 -17.42 -14.83
C GLY A 24 18.95 -18.73 -14.05
N ARG A 25 18.77 -18.65 -12.73
CA ARG A 25 18.68 -19.83 -11.87
C ARG A 25 17.41 -20.64 -12.19
N ILE A 26 17.59 -21.88 -12.66
CA ILE A 26 16.49 -22.82 -12.91
C ILE A 26 15.88 -23.25 -11.57
N LYS A 27 14.58 -22.98 -11.36
CA LYS A 27 13.86 -23.31 -10.12
C LYS A 27 13.34 -24.75 -10.11
N ALA A 28 12.91 -25.26 -11.25
CA ALA A 28 12.46 -26.64 -11.44
C ALA A 28 12.61 -27.07 -12.91
N PHE A 29 12.95 -28.34 -13.12
CA PHE A 29 12.97 -28.97 -14.45
C PHE A 29 11.59 -29.53 -14.80
N GLY A 30 11.16 -29.37 -16.05
CA GLY A 30 9.88 -29.88 -16.56
C GLY A 30 9.89 -31.39 -16.81
N ASP A 31 8.72 -31.96 -17.09
CA ASP A 31 8.54 -33.42 -17.15
C ASP A 31 9.31 -34.09 -18.28
N VAL A 32 9.57 -33.37 -19.37
CA VAL A 32 10.42 -33.84 -20.48
C VAL A 32 11.86 -34.06 -20.04
N TRP A 33 12.41 -33.16 -19.22
CA TRP A 33 13.77 -33.29 -18.69
C TRP A 33 13.86 -34.45 -17.69
N LYS A 34 12.84 -34.60 -16.84
CA LYS A 34 12.73 -35.72 -15.90
C LYS A 34 12.65 -37.07 -16.62
N ALA A 35 11.81 -37.18 -17.65
CA ALA A 35 11.69 -38.39 -18.47
C ALA A 35 13.04 -38.77 -19.11
N LYS A 36 13.80 -37.80 -19.60
CA LYS A 36 15.13 -38.05 -20.18
C LYS A 36 16.15 -38.48 -19.12
N LEU A 37 16.07 -37.95 -17.90
CA LEU A 37 16.90 -38.41 -16.79
C LEU A 37 16.60 -39.87 -16.43
N ARG A 38 15.33 -40.28 -16.43
CA ARG A 38 14.92 -41.68 -16.18
C ARG A 38 15.45 -42.63 -17.24
N GLU A 39 15.33 -42.27 -18.52
CA GLU A 39 15.84 -43.07 -19.63
C GLU A 39 17.34 -43.33 -19.46
N LEU A 40 18.12 -42.28 -19.17
CA LEU A 40 19.57 -42.37 -19.03
C LEU A 40 20.02 -43.07 -17.74
N GLU A 41 19.22 -43.03 -16.67
CA GLU A 41 19.48 -43.79 -15.44
C GLU A 41 19.16 -45.28 -15.64
N ALA A 42 18.03 -45.59 -16.28
CA ALA A 42 17.60 -46.97 -16.54
C ALA A 42 18.58 -47.73 -17.45
N GLU A 43 19.28 -47.02 -18.34
CA GLU A 43 20.40 -47.58 -19.11
C GLU A 43 21.58 -48.03 -18.22
N GLY A 44 21.76 -47.46 -17.02
CA GLY A 44 22.72 -47.90 -16.00
C GLY A 44 24.21 -47.72 -16.36
N THR A 45 24.51 -47.12 -17.50
CA THR A 45 25.86 -47.04 -18.07
C THR A 45 26.65 -45.81 -17.62
N TYR A 46 25.99 -44.77 -17.11
CA TYR A 46 26.61 -43.46 -16.91
C TYR A 46 26.74 -43.08 -15.43
N SER A 47 27.91 -42.57 -15.05
CA SER A 47 28.11 -41.98 -13.72
C SER A 47 27.27 -40.71 -13.55
N THR A 48 26.93 -40.35 -12.30
CA THR A 48 26.18 -39.11 -11.99
C THR A 48 26.80 -37.85 -12.58
N ARG A 49 28.13 -37.83 -12.74
CA ARG A 49 28.86 -36.69 -13.32
C ARG A 49 28.72 -36.67 -14.84
N THR A 50 28.62 -37.82 -15.47
CA THR A 50 28.38 -37.97 -16.91
C THR A 50 26.94 -37.59 -17.25
N LEU A 51 25.96 -38.07 -16.47
CA LEU A 51 24.55 -37.65 -16.56
C LEU A 51 24.39 -36.14 -16.46
N ALA A 52 25.09 -35.51 -15.50
CA ALA A 52 25.07 -34.07 -15.31
C ALA A 52 25.57 -33.29 -16.53
N LYS A 53 26.66 -33.76 -17.16
CA LYS A 53 27.17 -33.18 -18.41
C LYS A 53 26.19 -33.35 -19.57
N MET A 54 25.60 -34.53 -19.73
CA MET A 54 24.64 -34.81 -20.81
C MET A 54 23.36 -33.97 -20.68
N LEU A 55 22.89 -33.75 -19.45
CA LEU A 55 21.67 -32.99 -19.17
C LEU A 55 21.91 -31.49 -18.95
N GLY A 56 23.17 -31.02 -19.03
CA GLY A 56 23.53 -29.61 -18.88
C GLY A 56 23.32 -29.05 -17.47
N VAL A 57 23.45 -29.87 -16.42
CA VAL A 57 23.22 -29.49 -15.02
C VAL A 57 24.42 -29.83 -14.12
N ASP A 58 24.38 -29.35 -12.87
CA ASP A 58 25.35 -29.77 -11.86
C ASP A 58 25.07 -31.19 -11.35
N SER A 59 26.13 -31.91 -10.96
CA SER A 59 26.03 -33.28 -10.41
C SER A 59 25.16 -33.39 -9.15
N LYS A 60 25.06 -32.33 -8.35
CA LYS A 60 24.15 -32.28 -7.19
C LYS A 60 22.69 -32.20 -7.62
N THR A 61 22.40 -31.58 -8.76
CA THR A 61 21.05 -31.52 -9.33
C THR A 61 20.59 -32.91 -9.78
N VAL A 62 21.46 -33.65 -10.49
CA VAL A 62 21.17 -35.06 -10.85
C VAL A 62 20.90 -35.88 -9.59
N LYS A 63 21.80 -35.85 -8.60
CA LYS A 63 21.60 -36.58 -7.33
C LYS A 63 20.30 -36.18 -6.62
N LYS A 64 19.97 -34.89 -6.58
CA LYS A 64 18.73 -34.38 -5.98
C LYS A 64 17.51 -34.99 -6.67
N TYR A 65 17.45 -34.93 -8.00
CA TYR A 65 16.29 -35.41 -8.76
C TYR A 65 16.16 -36.93 -8.75
N LEU A 66 17.27 -37.67 -8.83
CA LEU A 66 17.25 -39.13 -8.62
C LEU A 66 16.75 -39.48 -7.21
N SER A 67 17.26 -38.80 -6.18
CA SER A 67 16.82 -39.03 -4.79
C SER A 67 15.38 -38.61 -4.50
N SER A 68 14.84 -37.63 -5.23
CA SER A 68 13.45 -37.20 -5.09
C SER A 68 12.50 -38.06 -5.93
N GLU A 69 12.92 -38.58 -7.08
CA GLU A 69 12.11 -39.47 -7.92
C GLU A 69 12.08 -40.91 -7.42
N MET A 70 13.13 -41.39 -6.73
CA MET A 70 13.07 -42.63 -5.94
C MET A 70 12.03 -42.59 -4.79
N ARG A 71 11.43 -41.43 -4.50
CA ARG A 71 10.27 -41.34 -3.58
C ARG A 71 8.92 -41.43 -4.27
N ILE A 72 8.89 -41.36 -5.61
CA ILE A 72 7.66 -41.32 -6.42
C ILE A 72 7.39 -42.68 -7.07
N GLU A 73 8.41 -43.52 -7.28
CA GLU A 73 8.22 -44.92 -7.66
C GLU A 73 7.98 -45.78 -6.39
N GLU A 74 6.71 -46.09 -6.16
CA GLU A 74 6.20 -47.18 -5.30
C GLU A 74 6.98 -47.49 -4.01
N LEU A 75 7.00 -46.55 -3.06
CA LEU A 75 7.29 -46.91 -1.67
C LEU A 75 6.06 -47.61 -1.08
N SER A 76 6.13 -48.93 -0.97
CA SER A 76 5.39 -49.73 0.00
C SER A 76 5.36 -49.01 1.35
N GLU A 77 4.22 -48.95 2.04
CA GLU A 77 4.04 -48.25 3.34
C GLU A 77 5.11 -48.63 4.40
N LYS A 78 5.82 -49.75 4.20
CA LYS A 78 6.85 -50.29 5.09
C LYS A 78 8.17 -49.51 5.10
N ASP A 79 8.47 -48.71 4.07
CA ASP A 79 9.76 -47.99 3.94
C ASP A 79 9.68 -46.51 4.32
N ILE A 80 8.48 -46.04 4.72
CA ILE A 80 8.27 -44.64 5.13
C ILE A 80 8.71 -44.48 6.59
N PRO A 81 9.57 -43.49 6.93
CA PRO A 81 9.97 -43.25 8.31
C PRO A 81 8.76 -43.16 9.25
N PRO A 82 8.75 -43.85 10.40
CA PRO A 82 7.58 -43.90 11.29
C PRO A 82 7.05 -42.51 11.69
N MET A 83 7.96 -41.55 11.85
CA MET A 83 7.64 -40.17 12.19
C MET A 83 6.94 -39.44 11.03
N LEU A 84 7.27 -39.75 9.77
CA LEU A 84 6.60 -39.18 8.60
C LEU A 84 5.16 -39.69 8.49
N LEU A 85 4.93 -41.00 8.63
CA LEU A 85 3.59 -41.58 8.67
C LEU A 85 2.73 -41.00 9.79
N THR A 86 3.32 -40.82 10.97
CA THR A 86 2.63 -40.25 12.13
C THR A 86 2.13 -38.83 11.85
N ASN A 87 3.00 -37.96 11.32
CA ASN A 87 2.64 -36.59 10.99
C ASN A 87 1.61 -36.51 9.85
N ARG A 88 1.71 -37.39 8.82
CA ARG A 88 0.72 -37.50 7.74
C ARG A 88 -0.67 -37.85 8.30
N LYS A 89 -0.75 -38.89 9.14
CA LYS A 89 -2.01 -39.34 9.77
C LYS A 89 -2.63 -38.27 10.67
N GLN A 90 -1.82 -37.60 11.48
CA GLN A 90 -2.29 -36.53 12.37
C GLN A 90 -2.85 -35.35 11.59
N LEU A 91 -2.16 -34.92 10.52
CA LEU A 91 -2.64 -33.82 9.68
C LEU A 91 -3.94 -34.20 8.97
N LEU A 92 -4.05 -35.39 8.37
CA LEU A 92 -5.28 -35.85 7.70
C LEU A 92 -6.45 -35.96 8.67
N LYS A 93 -6.24 -36.51 9.87
CA LYS A 93 -7.26 -36.59 10.93
C LYS A 93 -7.73 -35.19 11.33
N GLY A 94 -6.80 -34.24 11.46
CA GLY A 94 -7.11 -32.85 11.72
C GLY A 94 -7.93 -32.20 10.61
N MET A 95 -7.55 -32.44 9.35
CA MET A 95 -8.24 -31.89 8.19
C MET A 95 -9.66 -32.46 8.00
N GLN A 96 -9.88 -33.72 8.35
CA GLN A 96 -11.23 -34.33 8.35
C GLN A 96 -12.15 -33.67 9.39
N GLN A 97 -11.64 -33.30 10.56
CA GLN A 97 -12.40 -32.60 11.59
C GLN A 97 -12.71 -31.14 11.23
N TYR A 98 -11.95 -30.54 10.31
CA TYR A 98 -12.04 -29.13 9.93
C TYR A 98 -12.10 -28.94 8.41
N SER A 99 -13.08 -29.57 7.75
CA SER A 99 -13.22 -29.61 6.28
C SER A 99 -13.39 -28.25 5.59
N SER A 100 -13.74 -27.19 6.34
CA SER A 100 -13.93 -25.83 5.83
C SER A 100 -12.72 -24.90 5.95
N TYR A 101 -11.61 -25.37 6.55
CA TYR A 101 -10.48 -24.51 6.90
C TYR A 101 -9.60 -24.16 5.69
N SER A 102 -9.12 -22.92 5.67
CA SER A 102 -8.10 -22.48 4.71
C SER A 102 -6.71 -23.03 5.06
N ARG A 103 -5.79 -23.04 4.08
CA ARG A 103 -4.39 -23.48 4.27
C ARG A 103 -3.72 -22.77 5.45
N THR A 104 -4.01 -21.48 5.66
CA THR A 104 -3.47 -20.70 6.79
C THR A 104 -4.02 -21.17 8.12
N GLN A 105 -5.33 -21.45 8.20
CA GLN A 105 -5.96 -21.97 9.41
C GLN A 105 -5.44 -23.37 9.74
N ILE A 106 -5.29 -24.25 8.74
CA ILE A 106 -4.69 -25.59 8.93
C ILE A 106 -3.26 -25.48 9.48
N ARG A 107 -2.45 -24.57 8.94
CA ARG A 107 -1.09 -24.32 9.45
C ARG A 107 -1.08 -23.81 10.89
N GLN A 108 -2.07 -23.03 11.31
CA GLN A 108 -2.18 -22.52 12.67
C GLN A 108 -2.62 -23.59 13.66
N CYS A 109 -3.51 -24.50 13.26
CA CYS A 109 -3.99 -25.58 14.10
C CYS A 109 -2.98 -26.73 14.27
N PHE A 110 -2.20 -27.02 13.22
CA PHE A 110 -1.23 -28.13 13.21
C PHE A 110 0.19 -27.64 12.89
N PRO A 111 0.75 -26.69 13.66
CA PRO A 111 1.99 -26.03 13.29
C PRO A 111 3.20 -26.98 13.30
N LYS A 112 3.21 -27.98 14.18
CA LYS A 112 4.31 -28.94 14.32
C LYS A 112 4.32 -29.92 13.14
N GLU A 113 3.18 -30.53 12.87
CA GLU A 113 2.96 -31.51 11.81
C GLU A 113 3.15 -30.85 10.44
N TYR A 114 2.59 -29.65 10.26
CA TYR A 114 2.76 -28.85 9.05
C TYR A 114 4.23 -28.51 8.80
N MET A 115 4.96 -28.07 9.81
CA MET A 115 6.37 -27.69 9.66
C MET A 115 7.26 -28.90 9.36
N TYR A 116 6.98 -30.05 9.97
CA TYR A 116 7.70 -31.29 9.70
C TYR A 116 7.46 -31.76 8.26
N LEU A 117 6.20 -31.85 7.84
CA LEU A 117 5.83 -32.25 6.48
C LEU A 117 6.35 -31.27 5.43
N TYR A 118 6.34 -29.97 5.72
CA TYR A 118 6.92 -28.97 4.81
C TYR A 118 8.42 -29.19 4.54
N ARG A 119 9.17 -29.69 5.52
CA ARG A 119 10.62 -29.94 5.40
C ARG A 119 10.93 -31.28 4.75
N HIS A 120 10.15 -32.30 5.08
CA HIS A 120 10.48 -33.69 4.74
C HIS A 120 9.65 -34.27 3.59
N ASP A 121 8.49 -33.66 3.29
CA ASP A 121 7.48 -34.22 2.39
C ASP A 121 6.52 -33.14 1.86
N LYS A 122 7.12 -32.14 1.21
CA LYS A 122 6.43 -30.92 0.79
C LYS A 122 5.40 -31.18 -0.30
N GLU A 123 5.68 -32.06 -1.25
CA GLU A 123 4.79 -32.31 -2.38
C GLU A 123 3.48 -32.93 -1.90
N TRP A 124 3.57 -34.01 -1.11
CA TRP A 124 2.42 -34.63 -0.46
C TRP A 124 1.62 -33.62 0.39
N LEU A 125 2.29 -32.79 1.20
CA LEU A 125 1.60 -31.77 2.01
C LEU A 125 0.76 -30.82 1.13
N PHE A 126 1.30 -30.37 -0.01
CA PHE A 126 0.60 -29.42 -0.87
C PHE A 126 -0.52 -30.06 -1.69
N GLU A 127 -0.41 -31.35 -2.02
CA GLU A 127 -1.46 -32.17 -2.63
C GLU A 127 -2.66 -32.35 -1.70
N GLN A 128 -2.41 -32.58 -0.40
CA GLN A 128 -3.50 -32.79 0.56
C GLN A 128 -4.20 -31.47 0.95
N LEU A 129 -3.50 -30.34 0.92
CA LEU A 129 -4.04 -29.04 1.34
C LEU A 129 -5.06 -28.48 0.35
N PRO A 130 -6.15 -27.82 0.84
CA PRO A 130 -7.17 -27.24 -0.02
C PRO A 130 -6.57 -26.20 -0.99
N MET A 131 -7.20 -26.05 -2.17
CA MET A 131 -6.79 -25.07 -3.17
C MET A 131 -6.74 -23.66 -2.56
N ILE A 132 -5.74 -22.88 -2.99
CA ILE A 132 -5.61 -21.48 -2.58
C ILE A 132 -6.83 -20.74 -3.14
N ARG A 133 -7.72 -20.29 -2.26
CA ARG A 133 -8.77 -19.36 -2.66
C ARG A 133 -8.09 -18.03 -2.97
N GLU A 134 -8.17 -17.59 -4.22
CA GLU A 134 -7.79 -16.23 -4.56
C GLU A 134 -8.62 -15.27 -3.69
N LYS A 135 -7.96 -14.28 -3.06
CA LYS A 135 -8.68 -13.22 -2.39
C LYS A 135 -9.52 -12.54 -3.47
N GLN A 136 -10.84 -12.70 -3.42
CA GLN A 136 -11.73 -11.79 -4.14
C GLN A 136 -11.34 -10.39 -3.68
N SER A 137 -10.79 -9.59 -4.58
CA SER A 137 -10.60 -8.18 -4.30
C SER A 137 -11.99 -7.61 -4.16
N ASN A 138 -12.40 -7.33 -2.92
CA ASN A 138 -13.55 -6.48 -2.63
C ASN A 138 -13.22 -5.05 -3.07
N GLN A 139 -12.98 -4.84 -4.37
CA GLN A 139 -13.01 -3.53 -4.99
C GLN A 139 -14.48 -3.15 -5.04
N THR A 140 -14.97 -2.71 -3.89
CA THR A 140 -16.23 -2.00 -3.78
C THR A 140 -16.15 -0.88 -4.80
N ILE A 141 -16.97 -0.97 -5.85
CA ILE A 141 -17.06 0.05 -6.88
C ILE A 141 -17.43 1.34 -6.15
N VAL A 142 -16.49 2.29 -6.14
CA VAL A 142 -16.69 3.58 -5.48
C VAL A 142 -17.57 4.44 -6.38
N ASP A 143 -18.75 4.80 -5.90
CA ASP A 143 -19.52 5.89 -6.48
C ASP A 143 -18.87 7.23 -6.10
N TRP A 144 -18.17 7.83 -7.07
CA TRP A 144 -17.47 9.10 -6.89
C TRP A 144 -18.43 10.28 -6.76
N SER A 145 -19.63 10.21 -7.35
CA SER A 145 -20.61 11.30 -7.28
C SER A 145 -21.17 11.45 -5.88
N VAL A 146 -21.59 10.34 -5.26
CA VAL A 146 -22.05 10.32 -3.87
C VAL A 146 -20.94 10.76 -2.92
N ARG A 147 -19.70 10.28 -3.15
CA ARG A 147 -18.55 10.67 -2.35
C ARG A 147 -18.19 12.14 -2.47
N ASP A 148 -18.26 12.71 -3.67
CA ASP A 148 -17.99 14.13 -3.90
C ASP A 148 -19.01 15.02 -3.17
N LEU A 149 -20.28 14.61 -3.14
CA LEU A 149 -21.31 15.31 -2.36
C LEU A 149 -21.04 15.23 -0.86
N GLU A 150 -20.71 14.04 -0.36
CA GLU A 150 -20.37 13.80 1.06
C GLU A 150 -19.17 14.65 1.49
N TYR A 151 -18.10 14.65 0.69
CA TYR A 151 -16.89 15.41 0.99
C TYR A 151 -17.14 16.90 0.94
N CYS A 152 -17.89 17.40 -0.04
CA CYS A 152 -18.27 18.80 -0.10
C CYS A 152 -19.01 19.24 1.18
N SER A 153 -19.96 18.43 1.67
CA SER A 153 -20.67 18.71 2.93
C SER A 153 -19.72 18.75 4.14
N LYS A 154 -18.86 17.73 4.28
CA LYS A 154 -17.87 17.64 5.36
C LYS A 154 -16.87 18.80 5.35
N VAL A 155 -16.39 19.18 4.17
CA VAL A 155 -15.44 20.28 3.98
C VAL A 155 -16.08 21.62 4.35
N LYS A 156 -17.33 21.87 3.93
CA LYS A 156 -18.06 23.10 4.34
C LYS A 156 -18.21 23.21 5.85
N LYS A 157 -18.63 22.12 6.50
CA LYS A 157 -18.78 22.10 7.96
C LYS A 157 -17.45 22.40 8.66
N LEU A 158 -16.38 21.69 8.26
CA LEU A 158 -15.06 21.90 8.85
C LEU A 158 -14.52 23.32 8.57
N TYR A 159 -14.77 23.89 7.40
CA TYR A 159 -14.37 25.25 7.08
C TYR A 159 -14.95 26.27 8.07
N ASN A 160 -16.26 26.16 8.36
CA ASN A 160 -16.91 27.02 9.35
C ASN A 160 -16.33 26.81 10.76
N GLU A 161 -15.98 25.59 11.14
CA GLU A 161 -15.31 25.34 12.42
C GLU A 161 -13.91 25.98 12.47
N LEU A 162 -13.18 25.99 11.34
CA LEU A 162 -11.82 26.53 11.26
C LEU A 162 -11.77 28.07 11.25
N ILE A 163 -12.78 28.72 10.67
CA ILE A 163 -12.82 30.19 10.58
C ILE A 163 -13.09 30.83 11.96
N GLU A 164 -13.90 30.16 12.78
CA GLU A 164 -14.29 30.63 14.11
C GLU A 164 -13.20 30.45 15.17
N LEU A 165 -12.16 29.64 14.92
CA LEU A 165 -11.09 29.40 15.89
C LEU A 165 -10.45 30.70 16.39
N ASP A 166 -10.37 30.87 17.71
CA ASP A 166 -9.71 32.02 18.37
C ASP A 166 -8.29 32.23 17.86
N LYS A 167 -7.54 31.13 17.74
CA LYS A 167 -6.21 31.11 17.13
C LYS A 167 -6.31 30.70 15.66
N PRO A 168 -6.12 31.63 14.71
CA PRO A 168 -6.26 31.33 13.29
C PRO A 168 -5.25 30.27 12.84
N VAL A 169 -5.75 29.30 12.09
CA VAL A 169 -4.93 28.33 11.35
C VAL A 169 -5.10 28.57 9.86
N ARG A 170 -4.02 28.42 9.09
CA ARG A 170 -4.06 28.54 7.64
C ARG A 170 -4.87 27.38 7.05
N ILE A 171 -5.90 27.69 6.27
CA ILE A 171 -6.76 26.68 5.67
C ILE A 171 -6.08 26.14 4.41
N THR A 172 -5.72 24.87 4.41
CA THR A 172 -5.06 24.19 3.30
C THR A 172 -5.71 22.84 3.03
N ILE A 173 -5.54 22.31 1.81
CA ILE A 173 -5.99 20.96 1.43
C ILE A 173 -5.46 19.92 2.42
N SER A 174 -4.20 20.05 2.85
CA SER A 174 -3.58 19.10 3.79
C SER A 174 -4.26 19.12 5.16
N ILE A 175 -4.56 20.31 5.73
CA ILE A 175 -5.25 20.41 7.02
C ILE A 175 -6.66 19.82 6.94
N ILE A 176 -7.41 20.17 5.89
CA ILE A 176 -8.77 19.65 5.66
C ILE A 176 -8.74 18.13 5.52
N GLY A 177 -7.88 17.62 4.63
CA GLY A 177 -7.75 16.19 4.36
C GLY A 177 -7.34 15.39 5.59
N LYS A 178 -6.41 15.91 6.41
CA LYS A 178 -5.97 15.25 7.65
C LYS A 178 -7.08 15.23 8.69
N ARG A 179 -7.75 16.35 8.94
CA ARG A 179 -8.82 16.43 9.95
C ARG A 179 -10.03 15.57 9.62
N LEU A 180 -10.35 15.44 8.33
CA LEU A 180 -11.47 14.62 7.86
C LEU A 180 -11.08 13.14 7.61
N GLY A 181 -9.80 12.78 7.69
CA GLY A 181 -9.33 11.42 7.37
C GLY A 181 -9.44 11.04 5.89
N ILE A 182 -9.51 12.02 4.98
CA ILE A 182 -9.72 11.81 3.54
C ILE A 182 -8.52 12.26 2.69
N LEU A 183 -7.39 12.59 3.30
CA LEU A 183 -6.22 13.15 2.61
C LEU A 183 -5.80 12.34 1.38
N SER A 184 -5.68 11.01 1.50
CA SER A 184 -5.28 10.16 0.37
C SER A 184 -6.23 10.26 -0.82
N ASN A 185 -7.53 10.51 -0.59
CA ASN A 185 -8.50 10.66 -1.67
C ASN A 185 -8.39 12.04 -2.31
N LEU A 186 -8.13 13.08 -1.51
CA LEU A 186 -7.87 14.42 -2.03
C LEU A 186 -6.54 14.51 -2.79
N GLU A 187 -5.55 13.68 -2.48
CA GLU A 187 -4.27 13.66 -3.19
C GLU A 187 -4.33 12.82 -4.48
N LYS A 188 -5.00 11.67 -4.45
CA LYS A 188 -4.96 10.70 -5.55
C LYS A 188 -6.14 10.78 -6.52
N HIS A 189 -7.26 11.35 -6.09
CA HIS A 189 -8.53 11.26 -6.81
C HIS A 189 -9.29 12.59 -6.87
N LEU A 190 -8.59 13.72 -6.72
CA LEU A 190 -9.21 15.05 -6.75
C LEU A 190 -9.88 15.36 -8.09
N ASP A 191 -9.38 14.79 -9.19
CA ASP A 191 -9.94 14.85 -10.53
C ASP A 191 -11.37 14.30 -10.61
N LYS A 192 -11.72 13.34 -9.74
CA LYS A 192 -13.05 12.72 -9.67
C LYS A 192 -14.01 13.44 -8.72
N LEU A 193 -13.50 14.40 -7.95
CA LEU A 193 -14.24 15.12 -6.91
C LEU A 193 -14.46 16.58 -7.35
N LEU A 194 -15.20 16.79 -8.45
CA LEU A 194 -15.30 18.10 -9.11
C LEU A 194 -15.85 19.20 -8.19
N ARG A 195 -16.90 18.90 -7.40
CA ARG A 195 -17.52 19.86 -6.47
C ARG A 195 -16.60 20.16 -5.30
N THR A 196 -16.01 19.13 -4.71
CA THR A 196 -15.06 19.28 -3.61
C THR A 196 -13.81 20.04 -4.08
N LYS A 197 -13.30 19.75 -5.28
CA LYS A 197 -12.16 20.44 -5.89
C LYS A 197 -12.44 21.93 -6.06
N LYS A 198 -13.61 22.29 -6.60
CA LYS A 198 -14.04 23.68 -6.73
C LYS A 198 -14.10 24.37 -5.36
N LEU A 199 -14.78 23.77 -4.39
CA LEU A 199 -14.88 24.31 -3.04
C LEU A 199 -13.50 24.51 -2.40
N LEU A 200 -12.60 23.52 -2.50
CA LEU A 200 -11.25 23.62 -1.97
C LEU A 200 -10.47 24.77 -2.60
N SER A 201 -10.62 25.03 -3.89
CA SER A 201 -9.95 26.16 -4.54
C SER A 201 -10.45 27.52 -4.07
N GLU A 202 -11.70 27.60 -3.61
CA GLU A 202 -12.31 28.84 -3.11
C GLU A 202 -11.94 29.11 -1.64
N ILE A 203 -11.84 28.06 -0.81
CA ILE A 203 -11.65 28.22 0.65
C ILE A 203 -10.20 28.09 1.13
N THR A 204 -9.30 27.58 0.29
CA THR A 204 -7.90 27.38 0.69
C THR A 204 -7.10 28.66 0.52
N GLU A 205 -6.17 28.88 1.44
CA GLU A 205 -5.46 30.14 1.56
C GLU A 205 -4.01 30.01 1.11
N SER A 206 -3.53 31.00 0.38
CA SER A 206 -2.11 31.29 0.25
C SER A 206 -1.54 31.76 1.60
N THR A 207 -0.21 31.81 1.69
CA THR A 207 0.45 32.36 2.90
C THR A 207 0.03 33.81 3.13
N GLN A 208 -0.07 34.61 2.07
CA GLN A 208 -0.45 36.02 2.13
C GLN A 208 -1.92 36.19 2.56
N GLN A 209 -2.84 35.42 1.97
CA GLN A 209 -4.27 35.46 2.33
C GLN A 209 -4.47 35.12 3.81
N PHE A 210 -3.76 34.11 4.32
CA PHE A 210 -3.80 33.76 5.73
C PHE A 210 -3.25 34.87 6.64
N GLN A 211 -2.13 35.50 6.25
CA GLN A 211 -1.56 36.62 7.00
C GLN A 211 -2.53 37.80 7.06
N ILE A 212 -3.19 38.13 5.93
CA ILE A 212 -4.23 39.17 5.86
C ILE A 212 -5.36 38.82 6.83
N ARG A 213 -5.98 37.64 6.71
CA ARG A 213 -7.09 37.23 7.58
C ARG A 213 -6.71 37.26 9.06
N ARG A 214 -5.53 36.78 9.41
CA ARG A 214 -5.04 36.79 10.79
C ARG A 214 -4.87 38.22 11.32
N CYS A 215 -4.32 39.13 10.52
CA CYS A 215 -4.20 40.54 10.88
C CYS A 215 -5.56 41.24 10.98
N CYS A 216 -6.51 40.96 10.07
CA CYS A 216 -7.88 41.46 10.15
C CYS A 216 -8.58 41.02 11.44
N LYS A 217 -8.44 39.74 11.84
CA LYS A 217 -8.99 39.26 13.12
C LYS A 217 -8.39 39.98 14.32
N ILE A 218 -7.10 40.29 14.29
CA ILE A 218 -6.45 41.09 15.35
C ILE A 218 -7.03 42.51 15.39
N ILE A 219 -7.23 43.12 14.23
CA ILE A 219 -7.84 44.45 14.11
C ILE A 219 -9.26 44.43 14.71
N ASP A 220 -10.10 43.46 14.33
CA ASP A 220 -11.45 43.31 14.86
C ASP A 220 -11.45 43.18 16.39
N LEU A 221 -10.55 42.38 16.94
CA LEU A 221 -10.41 42.22 18.39
C LEU A 221 -9.98 43.52 19.09
N MET A 222 -9.08 44.30 18.49
CA MET A 222 -8.66 45.60 19.03
C MET A 222 -9.82 46.60 19.02
N LEU A 223 -10.60 46.65 17.93
CA LEU A 223 -11.78 47.52 17.81
C LEU A 223 -12.86 47.15 18.84
N GLN A 224 -13.15 45.85 19.00
CA GLN A 224 -14.09 45.35 20.02
C GLN A 224 -13.64 45.70 21.44
N GLY A 225 -12.32 45.74 21.68
CA GLY A 225 -11.73 46.16 22.95
C GLY A 225 -11.61 47.68 23.14
N GLN A 226 -12.15 48.50 22.23
CA GLN A 226 -12.02 49.96 22.22
C GLN A 226 -10.55 50.45 22.24
N GLU A 227 -9.63 49.63 21.73
CA GLU A 227 -8.22 49.98 21.61
C GLU A 227 -7.94 50.69 20.28
N SER A 228 -7.10 51.73 20.32
CA SER A 228 -6.60 52.37 19.10
C SER A 228 -5.79 51.39 18.25
N VAL A 229 -6.21 51.19 17.00
CA VAL A 229 -5.55 50.27 16.09
C VAL A 229 -4.35 50.94 15.41
N VAL A 230 -3.16 50.43 15.71
CA VAL A 230 -1.90 50.88 15.07
C VAL A 230 -1.22 49.71 14.35
N LEU A 231 -0.88 49.88 13.06
CA LEU A 231 -0.44 48.79 12.19
C LEU A 231 0.85 48.09 12.64
N TRP A 232 1.80 48.81 13.26
CA TRP A 232 3.01 48.16 13.81
C TRP A 232 2.66 47.20 14.95
N LYS A 233 1.61 47.49 15.74
CA LYS A 233 1.14 46.63 16.82
C LYS A 233 0.45 45.40 16.23
N VAL A 234 -0.37 45.59 15.20
CA VAL A 234 -0.98 44.50 14.41
C VAL A 234 0.09 43.58 13.82
N GLN A 235 1.15 44.14 13.22
CA GLN A 235 2.28 43.38 12.69
C GLN A 235 2.93 42.50 13.77
N ARG A 236 3.17 43.09 14.94
CA ARG A 236 3.83 42.42 16.07
C ARG A 236 3.00 41.26 16.61
N ILE A 237 1.70 41.48 16.88
CA ILE A 237 0.77 40.45 17.37
C ILE A 237 0.56 39.38 16.29
N GLY A 238 0.42 39.81 15.04
CA GLY A 238 0.26 38.96 13.88
C GLY A 238 1.51 38.19 13.49
N ALA A 239 2.66 38.42 14.14
CA ALA A 239 3.94 37.77 13.87
C ALA A 239 4.28 37.71 12.37
N VAL A 240 4.12 38.83 11.66
CA VAL A 240 4.41 38.95 10.22
C VAL A 240 5.77 39.62 10.01
N LYS A 241 6.66 38.97 9.25
CA LYS A 241 7.97 39.53 8.87
C LYS A 241 7.80 40.82 8.07
N SER A 242 8.69 41.79 8.23
CA SER A 242 8.54 43.13 7.65
C SER A 242 8.32 43.16 6.13
N HIS A 243 9.02 42.32 5.36
CA HIS A 243 8.82 42.26 3.90
C HIS A 243 7.40 41.79 3.54
N HIS A 244 6.93 40.69 4.14
CA HIS A 244 5.56 40.23 3.94
C HIS A 244 4.54 41.24 4.47
N PHE A 245 4.85 41.95 5.57
CA PHE A 245 3.95 42.95 6.12
C PHE A 245 3.78 44.13 5.16
N HIS A 246 4.86 44.56 4.50
CA HIS A 246 4.81 45.62 3.49
C HIS A 246 3.86 45.26 2.33
N GLU A 247 3.87 44.00 1.88
CA GLU A 247 2.99 43.50 0.81
C GLU A 247 1.51 43.50 1.21
N ILE A 248 1.19 43.19 2.48
CA ILE A 248 -0.20 43.10 2.95
C ILE A 248 -0.71 44.42 3.54
N LYS A 249 0.17 45.36 3.88
CA LYS A 249 -0.17 46.61 4.56
C LYS A 249 -1.27 47.40 3.85
N PRO A 250 -1.26 47.61 2.52
CA PRO A 250 -2.33 48.35 1.83
C PRO A 250 -3.72 47.72 2.03
N TYR A 251 -3.80 46.39 2.07
CA TYR A 251 -5.05 45.68 2.33
C TYR A 251 -5.56 45.88 3.75
N LEU A 252 -4.65 45.98 4.73
CA LEU A 252 -5.02 46.23 6.12
C LEU A 252 -5.46 47.68 6.36
N GLU A 253 -4.85 48.63 5.65
CA GLU A 253 -5.25 50.05 5.67
C GLU A 253 -6.65 50.23 5.07
N GLU A 254 -6.89 49.61 3.92
CA GLU A 254 -8.21 49.60 3.29
C GLU A 254 -9.28 48.98 4.21
N TYR A 255 -8.97 47.83 4.80
CA TYR A 255 -9.85 47.14 5.74
C TYR A 255 -10.22 48.01 6.96
N LEU A 256 -9.25 48.73 7.52
CA LEU A 256 -9.47 49.66 8.62
C LEU A 256 -10.38 50.83 8.23
N ARG A 257 -10.15 51.41 7.05
CA ARG A 257 -10.98 52.52 6.56
C ARG A 257 -12.44 52.08 6.41
N THR A 258 -12.69 50.93 5.80
CA THR A 258 -14.05 50.39 5.65
C THR A 258 -14.74 50.17 7.01
N LYS A 259 -14.02 49.68 8.02
CA LYS A 259 -14.59 49.46 9.36
C LYS A 259 -14.99 50.77 10.06
N GLN A 260 -14.17 51.82 9.93
CA GLN A 260 -14.45 53.14 10.50
C GLN A 260 -15.60 53.85 9.78
N GLU A 261 -15.72 53.69 8.46
CA GLU A 261 -16.84 54.22 7.68
C GLU A 261 -18.16 53.59 8.15
N VAL A 262 -18.22 52.26 8.29
CA VAL A 262 -19.43 51.54 8.75
C VAL A 262 -19.87 52.01 10.14
N GLU A 263 -18.95 52.16 11.08
CA GLU A 263 -19.25 52.64 12.43
C GLU A 263 -19.80 54.09 12.44
N SER A 264 -19.35 54.95 11.52
CA SER A 264 -19.86 56.32 11.41
C SER A 264 -21.28 56.40 10.81
N TYR A 265 -21.65 55.47 9.93
CA TYR A 265 -23.01 55.38 9.36
C TYR A 265 -24.03 54.84 10.38
N GLU A 266 -23.64 53.86 11.20
CA GLU A 266 -24.51 53.33 12.27
C GLU A 266 -24.79 54.37 13.37
N GLN A 267 -23.84 55.27 13.66
CA GLN A 267 -24.01 56.36 14.63
C GLN A 267 -24.91 57.51 14.13
N THR A 268 -25.09 57.67 12.82
CA THR A 268 -25.91 58.76 12.23
C THR A 268 -27.35 58.35 11.90
N THR A 269 -27.67 57.06 11.99
CA THR A 269 -29.01 56.52 11.69
C THR A 269 -29.76 55.98 12.92
N GLY A 270 -29.18 56.13 14.12
CA GLY A 270 -29.78 55.77 15.41
C GLY A 270 -30.54 56.90 16.09
#